data_AF-A0A8C6D7I0-F1
#
_entry.id   AF-A0A8C6D7I0-F1
#
_cell.length_a   1.000
_cell.length_b   1.000
_cell.length_c   1.000
_cell.angle_alpha   90.00
_cell.angle_beta   90.00
_cell.angle_gamma   90.00
#
_symmetry.space_group_name_H-M   'P 1'
#
loop_
_entity.id
_entity.type
_entity.pdbx_description
1 polymer ?
#
loop_
_entity_poly.entity_id
_entity_poly.type
_entity_poly.pdbx_seq_one_letter_code
_entity_poly.pdbx_strand_id
1 'polypeptide(L)'
;MSLKSERRGIHVDQSELLCKKGCGYYGNPAWQGFCSKCCREEYHKARQKQIQEDWELAERLQWEEKEAFASSQSSQGAQSLTFSKFEEKKTNEKTRKVTTVKKFFSASSRVGTRGKVPPERVEKIMDQIEKYIMTRLYKYVFCPETTDDEKKDLAIQKRIRALHWVTPQMFCVPVNEEIPEVSDMVVKAITDIIEMDSKRVPQDKLACITKCSKHIFNAIKITKNEPASADDVLPTLIYIVLKGNPPRLQSNIQYITRFCNPDAQSLNLSQEDFDRYMSGQTSPRKQESESWSPDACLGVKQMYKNLDLLSQLNELQERIMNEAKKLEKDLIDWTDGLSKEVQDIVEKYPLEIRPPNQSVAAIDSENVENDKLPPPLEPQVYAG
;
A
#
# COMPACT_ATOMS: atom_id res chain seq x y z
N MET A 1 -27.03 -75.19 34.15
CA MET A 1 -28.09 -74.39 33.49
C MET A 1 -27.81 -72.91 33.71
N SER A 2 -27.66 -72.18 32.60
CA SER A 2 -27.84 -70.73 32.38
C SER A 2 -27.24 -69.70 33.36
N LEU A 3 -26.09 -69.13 32.98
CA LEU A 3 -25.62 -67.82 33.47
C LEU A 3 -26.43 -66.72 32.75
N LYS A 4 -27.33 -66.04 33.46
CA LYS A 4 -28.06 -64.88 32.94
C LYS A 4 -27.11 -63.68 32.87
N SER A 5 -26.91 -63.13 31.68
CA SER A 5 -26.21 -61.86 31.47
C SER A 5 -27.20 -60.69 31.63
N GLU A 6 -27.06 -59.94 32.72
CA GLU A 6 -27.71 -58.64 32.88
C GLU A 6 -27.05 -57.62 31.95
N ARG A 7 -27.75 -57.25 30.87
CA ARG A 7 -27.35 -56.12 30.01
C ARG A 7 -27.68 -54.82 30.73
N ARG A 8 -26.65 -54.09 31.20
CA ARG A 8 -26.79 -52.69 31.64
C ARG A 8 -27.10 -51.83 30.41
N GLY A 9 -28.35 -51.37 30.28
CA GLY A 9 -28.74 -50.39 29.27
C GLY A 9 -28.15 -49.02 29.61
N ILE A 10 -27.55 -48.35 28.63
CA ILE A 10 -27.15 -46.94 28.76
C ILE A 10 -28.44 -46.12 28.60
N HIS A 11 -28.89 -45.48 29.68
CA HIS A 11 -29.98 -44.52 29.64
C HIS A 11 -29.40 -43.15 29.28
N VAL A 12 -29.71 -42.64 28.09
CA VAL A 12 -29.38 -41.27 27.65
C VAL A 12 -30.70 -40.53 27.52
N ASP A 13 -30.85 -39.43 28.26
CA ASP A 13 -32.05 -38.62 28.21
C ASP A 13 -32.15 -37.89 26.87
N GLN A 14 -33.34 -37.84 26.26
CA GLN A 14 -33.53 -37.27 24.93
C GLN A 14 -33.15 -35.78 24.88
N SER A 15 -33.25 -35.07 26.00
CA SER A 15 -32.84 -33.66 26.10
C SER A 15 -31.32 -33.45 25.96
N GLU A 16 -30.50 -34.45 26.31
CA GLU A 16 -29.03 -34.38 26.22
C GLU A 16 -28.50 -34.51 24.78
N LEU A 17 -29.32 -35.04 23.88
CA LEU A 17 -28.98 -35.19 22.46
C LEU A 17 -29.39 -33.97 21.62
N LEU A 18 -30.20 -33.07 22.18
CA LEU A 18 -30.72 -31.91 21.47
C LEU A 18 -29.72 -30.75 21.45
N CYS A 19 -29.82 -29.93 20.42
CA CYS A 19 -29.01 -28.74 20.24
C CYS A 19 -29.16 -27.82 21.46
N LYS A 20 -28.03 -27.33 21.99
CA LYS A 20 -28.00 -26.41 23.12
C LYS A 20 -28.80 -25.12 22.94
N LYS A 21 -29.08 -24.70 21.69
CA LYS A 21 -29.96 -23.56 21.39
C LYS A 21 -31.46 -23.88 21.47
N GLY A 22 -31.84 -25.12 21.80
CA GLY A 22 -33.25 -25.52 21.93
C GLY A 22 -34.02 -25.52 20.60
N CYS A 23 -33.34 -25.59 19.45
CA CYS A 23 -33.97 -25.48 18.13
C CYS A 23 -34.67 -26.76 17.65
N GLY A 24 -34.79 -27.79 18.51
CA GLY A 24 -35.46 -29.06 18.19
C GLY A 24 -34.65 -30.05 17.33
N TYR A 25 -33.44 -29.68 16.90
CA TYR A 25 -32.53 -30.56 16.16
C TYR A 25 -31.46 -31.17 17.07
N TYR A 26 -30.92 -32.34 16.70
CA TYR A 26 -29.86 -32.98 17.46
C TYR A 26 -28.53 -32.22 17.37
N GLY A 27 -27.88 -32.04 18.52
CA GLY A 27 -26.53 -31.50 18.65
C GLY A 27 -25.50 -32.60 18.76
N ASN A 28 -24.24 -32.31 18.48
CA ASN A 28 -23.15 -33.28 18.70
C ASN A 28 -22.00 -32.66 19.49
N PRO A 29 -21.20 -33.46 20.21
CA PRO A 29 -20.07 -32.96 20.99
C PRO A 29 -18.97 -32.28 20.15
N ALA A 30 -18.77 -32.71 18.89
CA ALA A 30 -17.77 -32.11 17.99
C ALA A 30 -18.09 -30.64 17.66
N TRP A 31 -19.37 -30.26 17.69
CA TRP A 31 -19.85 -28.89 17.56
C TRP A 31 -20.32 -28.33 18.90
N GLN A 32 -19.69 -28.74 20.00
CA GLN A 32 -19.96 -28.26 21.36
C GLN A 32 -21.42 -28.42 21.83
N GLY A 33 -22.17 -29.35 21.22
CA GLY A 33 -23.59 -29.57 21.48
C GLY A 33 -24.54 -28.75 20.61
N PHE A 34 -24.05 -28.07 19.56
CA PHE A 34 -24.89 -27.38 18.58
C PHE A 34 -25.24 -28.29 17.39
N CYS A 35 -26.40 -28.05 16.76
CA CYS A 35 -26.70 -28.62 15.46
C CYS A 35 -25.91 -27.90 14.35
N SER A 36 -25.85 -28.50 13.16
CA SER A 36 -25.10 -27.96 12.01
C SER A 36 -25.49 -26.52 11.64
N LYS A 37 -26.78 -26.17 11.74
CA LYS A 37 -27.29 -24.83 11.44
C LYS A 37 -26.87 -23.80 12.50
N CYS A 38 -27.11 -24.11 13.78
CA CYS A 38 -26.75 -23.22 14.89
C CYS A 38 -25.24 -23.08 15.06
N CYS A 39 -24.46 -24.12 14.73
CA CYS A 39 -23.01 -24.07 14.73
C CYS A 39 -22.47 -23.13 13.63
N ARG A 40 -23.06 -23.15 12.42
CA ARG A 40 -22.69 -22.20 11.35
C ARG A 40 -23.01 -20.75 11.74
N GLU A 41 -24.17 -20.51 12.34
CA GLU A 41 -24.56 -19.18 12.81
C GLU A 41 -23.62 -18.64 13.90
N GLU A 42 -23.26 -19.47 14.89
CA GLU A 42 -22.27 -19.10 15.91
C GLU A 42 -20.90 -18.82 15.30
N TYR A 43 -20.46 -19.65 14.36
CA TYR A 43 -19.18 -19.44 13.67
C TYR A 43 -19.18 -18.14 12.85
N HIS A 44 -20.27 -17.84 12.15
CA HIS A 44 -20.42 -16.58 11.41
C HIS A 44 -20.42 -15.37 12.35
N LYS A 45 -21.11 -15.46 13.49
CA LYS A 45 -21.17 -14.39 14.49
C LYS A 45 -19.82 -14.16 15.17
N ALA A 46 -19.12 -15.22 15.53
CA ALA A 46 -17.76 -15.15 16.08
C ALA A 46 -16.78 -14.52 15.08
N ARG A 47 -16.88 -14.90 13.80
CA ARG A 47 -16.06 -14.32 12.73
C ARG A 47 -16.36 -12.85 12.49
N GLN A 48 -17.63 -12.43 12.51
CA GLN A 48 -18.00 -11.01 12.38
C GLN A 48 -17.50 -10.19 13.57
N LYS A 49 -17.59 -10.73 14.79
CA LYS A 49 -17.05 -10.09 15.98
C LYS A 49 -15.52 -9.94 15.91
N GLN A 50 -14.82 -10.98 15.45
CA GLN A 50 -13.37 -10.92 15.25
C GLN A 50 -12.97 -9.89 14.19
N ILE A 51 -13.70 -9.78 13.08
CA ILE A 51 -13.45 -8.74 12.05
C ILE A 51 -13.64 -7.34 12.64
N GLN A 52 -14.66 -7.14 13.46
CA GLN A 52 -14.93 -5.86 14.12
C GLN A 52 -13.81 -5.51 15.12
N GLU A 53 -13.37 -6.47 15.93
CA GLU A 53 -12.26 -6.29 16.86
C GLU A 53 -10.93 -5.99 16.13
N ASP A 54 -10.65 -6.68 15.02
CA ASP A 54 -9.48 -6.43 14.17
C ASP A 54 -9.52 -5.04 13.52
N TRP A 55 -10.71 -4.58 13.12
CA TRP A 55 -10.92 -3.23 12.59
C TRP A 55 -10.64 -2.15 13.65
N GLU A 56 -11.20 -2.32 14.86
CA GLU A 56 -10.99 -1.39 15.98
C GLU A 56 -9.53 -1.36 16.44
N LEU A 57 -8.85 -2.51 16.41
CA LEU A 57 -7.42 -2.58 16.70
C LEU A 57 -6.60 -1.87 15.63
N ALA A 58 -6.93 -2.04 14.35
CA ALA A 58 -6.25 -1.35 13.25
C ALA A 58 -6.44 0.18 13.31
N GLU A 59 -7.65 0.65 13.66
CA GLU A 59 -7.94 2.07 13.83
C GLU A 59 -7.17 2.66 15.03
N ARG A 60 -7.07 1.91 16.13
CA ARG A 60 -6.29 2.32 17.31
C ARG A 60 -4.79 2.38 17.02
N LEU A 61 -4.24 1.37 16.34
CA LEU A 61 -2.84 1.35 15.95
C LEU A 61 -2.53 2.49 14.97
N GLN A 62 -3.44 2.83 14.06
CA GLN A 62 -3.29 4.02 13.20
C GLN A 62 -3.32 5.32 13.99
N TRP A 63 -4.16 5.42 15.02
CA TRP A 63 -4.18 6.58 15.91
C TRP A 63 -2.90 6.70 16.73
N GLU A 64 -2.41 5.60 17.32
CA GLU A 64 -1.14 5.55 18.03
C GLU A 64 0.05 5.86 17.10
N GLU A 65 0.02 5.39 15.85
CA GLU A 65 1.05 5.70 14.84
C GLU A 65 1.01 7.18 14.46
N LYS A 66 -0.19 7.78 14.33
CA LYS A 66 -0.37 9.23 14.10
C LYS A 66 0.05 10.06 15.32
N GLU A 67 -0.24 9.64 16.54
CA GLU A 67 0.19 10.30 17.77
C GLU A 67 1.69 10.17 18.02
N ALA A 68 2.28 9.00 17.72
CA ALA A 68 3.74 8.82 17.76
C ALA A 68 4.41 9.69 16.69
N PHE A 69 3.82 9.78 15.49
CA PHE A 69 4.30 10.67 14.43
C PHE A 69 4.16 12.16 14.80
N ALA A 70 3.07 12.56 15.48
CA ALA A 70 2.86 13.92 15.96
C ALA A 70 3.76 14.27 17.17
N SER A 71 3.95 13.32 18.10
CA SER A 71 4.86 13.48 19.24
C SER A 71 6.32 13.52 18.82
N SER A 72 6.67 12.90 17.68
CA SER A 72 8.00 13.03 17.06
C SER A 72 8.27 14.42 16.49
N GLN A 73 7.23 15.22 16.20
CA GLN A 73 7.37 16.59 15.69
C GLN A 73 7.40 17.67 16.79
N SER A 74 6.83 17.44 17.98
CA SER A 74 6.77 18.46 19.04
C SER A 74 8.14 18.73 19.71
N SER A 75 9.10 17.81 19.57
CA SER A 75 10.49 18.01 20.02
C SER A 75 11.46 18.51 18.94
N GLN A 76 10.98 18.89 17.73
CA GLN A 76 11.83 19.45 16.66
C GLN A 76 11.19 20.69 16.00
N GLY A 77 10.78 21.67 16.80
CA GLY A 77 10.18 22.93 16.34
C GLY A 77 11.10 23.89 15.56
N ALA A 78 12.31 23.49 15.13
CA ALA A 78 13.23 24.39 14.43
C ALA A 78 13.98 23.81 13.20
N GLN A 79 13.71 22.56 12.78
CA GLN A 79 14.46 21.94 11.65
C GLN A 79 13.60 21.33 10.52
N SER A 80 12.27 21.48 10.58
CA SER A 80 11.35 20.81 9.64
C SER A 80 11.48 21.28 8.17
N LEU A 81 11.91 22.51 7.91
CA LEU A 81 12.08 23.02 6.53
C LEU A 81 13.28 22.39 5.77
N THR A 82 14.17 21.67 6.45
CA THR A 82 15.31 20.98 5.83
C THR A 82 15.06 19.51 5.46
N PHE A 83 14.12 18.83 6.13
CA PHE A 83 13.90 17.39 5.95
C PHE A 83 12.96 17.05 4.77
N SER A 84 11.91 17.85 4.54
CA SER A 84 11.09 17.70 3.32
C SER A 84 11.92 17.94 2.05
N LYS A 85 12.85 18.91 2.08
CA LYS A 85 13.85 19.10 1.03
C LYS A 85 14.77 17.88 0.87
N PHE A 86 15.02 17.08 1.90
CA PHE A 86 15.87 15.89 1.84
C PHE A 86 15.13 14.65 1.31
N GLU A 87 13.88 14.41 1.73
CA GLU A 87 12.99 13.38 1.16
C GLU A 87 12.68 13.67 -0.33
N GLU A 88 12.45 14.93 -0.67
CA GLU A 88 12.31 15.39 -2.06
C GLU A 88 13.63 15.25 -2.84
N LYS A 89 14.79 15.48 -2.21
CA LYS A 89 16.12 15.22 -2.83
C LYS A 89 16.38 13.73 -3.04
N LYS A 90 15.90 12.86 -2.16
CA LYS A 90 16.08 11.41 -2.17
C LYS A 90 15.20 10.74 -3.24
N THR A 91 13.94 11.18 -3.36
CA THR A 91 13.03 10.82 -4.46
C THR A 91 13.49 11.39 -5.80
N ASN A 92 13.99 12.63 -5.84
CA ASN A 92 14.57 13.22 -7.04
C ASN A 92 15.88 12.54 -7.43
N GLU A 93 16.73 12.10 -6.50
CA GLU A 93 17.95 11.34 -6.79
C GLU A 93 17.64 9.93 -7.33
N LYS A 94 16.60 9.26 -6.79
CA LYS A 94 16.06 8.00 -7.33
C LYS A 94 15.61 8.17 -8.79
N THR A 95 14.80 9.20 -9.06
CA THR A 95 14.36 9.54 -10.42
C THR A 95 15.55 9.88 -11.31
N ARG A 96 16.52 10.67 -10.84
CA ARG A 96 17.72 11.04 -11.61
C ARG A 96 18.57 9.84 -11.98
N LYS A 97 18.82 8.87 -11.10
CA LYS A 97 19.60 7.66 -11.43
C LYS A 97 18.92 6.83 -12.52
N VAL A 98 17.61 6.58 -12.38
CA VAL A 98 16.81 5.85 -13.38
C VAL A 98 16.72 6.62 -14.69
N THR A 99 16.44 7.92 -14.64
CA THR A 99 16.34 8.79 -15.82
C THR A 99 17.68 8.94 -16.53
N THR A 100 18.81 9.00 -15.83
CA THR A 100 20.14 9.06 -16.46
C THR A 100 20.46 7.77 -17.19
N VAL A 101 20.19 6.61 -16.57
CA VAL A 101 20.40 5.31 -17.22
C VAL A 101 19.47 5.15 -18.43
N LYS A 102 18.18 5.47 -18.29
CA LYS A 102 17.22 5.46 -19.42
C LYS A 102 17.60 6.43 -20.53
N LYS A 103 18.08 7.64 -20.19
CA LYS A 103 18.59 8.61 -21.17
C LYS A 103 19.79 8.07 -21.92
N PHE A 104 20.72 7.38 -21.24
CA PHE A 104 21.87 6.75 -21.88
C PHE A 104 21.43 5.70 -22.90
N PHE A 105 20.51 4.81 -22.53
CA PHE A 105 19.96 3.82 -23.48
C PHE A 105 19.23 4.49 -24.67
N SER A 106 18.40 5.51 -24.41
CA SER A 106 17.69 6.25 -25.48
C SER A 106 18.60 7.10 -26.38
N ALA A 107 19.77 7.52 -25.89
CA ALA A 107 20.76 8.23 -26.67
C ALA A 107 21.63 7.26 -27.49
N SER A 108 21.89 6.07 -26.92
CA SER A 108 22.68 5.03 -27.58
C SER A 108 21.91 4.31 -28.69
N SER A 109 20.58 4.24 -28.63
CA SER A 109 19.74 3.77 -29.75
C SER A 109 19.78 4.71 -30.96
N ARG A 110 19.98 6.03 -30.75
CA ARG A 110 20.14 7.03 -31.84
C ARG A 110 21.46 6.91 -32.61
N VAL A 111 22.41 6.10 -32.12
CA VAL A 111 23.70 5.82 -32.80
C VAL A 111 23.48 5.13 -34.16
N GLY A 112 22.30 4.56 -34.42
CA GLY A 112 21.89 4.08 -35.74
C GLY A 112 21.86 5.15 -36.85
N THR A 113 21.94 6.45 -36.51
CA THR A 113 21.97 7.54 -37.50
C THR A 113 23.36 7.84 -38.09
N ARG A 114 24.45 7.35 -37.47
CA ARG A 114 25.83 7.64 -37.95
C ARG A 114 26.57 6.45 -38.56
N GLY A 115 26.05 5.23 -38.42
CA GLY A 115 26.62 4.04 -39.06
C GLY A 115 25.51 3.12 -39.53
N LYS A 116 25.59 2.65 -40.77
CA LYS A 116 24.68 1.62 -41.34
C LYS A 116 24.92 0.28 -40.64
N VAL A 117 24.44 0.16 -39.39
CA VAL A 117 24.51 -1.09 -38.62
C VAL A 117 23.15 -1.77 -38.71
N PRO A 118 23.09 -3.06 -39.10
CA PRO A 118 21.84 -3.82 -39.11
C PRO A 118 21.15 -3.83 -37.72
N PRO A 119 19.82 -3.76 -37.65
CA PRO A 119 19.07 -3.66 -36.38
C PRO A 119 19.38 -4.82 -35.42
N GLU A 120 19.49 -6.05 -35.92
CA GLU A 120 19.87 -7.23 -35.12
C GLU A 120 21.24 -7.10 -34.42
N ARG A 121 22.18 -6.36 -35.02
CA ARG A 121 23.49 -6.11 -34.41
C ARG A 121 23.41 -5.01 -33.36
N VAL A 122 22.51 -4.04 -33.54
CA VAL A 122 22.27 -2.97 -32.56
C VAL A 122 21.69 -3.56 -31.28
N GLU A 123 20.70 -4.45 -31.38
CA GLU A 123 20.12 -5.16 -30.24
C GLU A 123 21.19 -5.92 -29.44
N LYS A 124 22.00 -6.76 -30.10
CA LYS A 124 23.10 -7.49 -29.45
C LYS A 124 24.14 -6.59 -28.78
N ILE A 125 24.40 -5.41 -29.35
CA ILE A 125 25.31 -4.43 -28.75
C ILE A 125 24.65 -3.79 -27.52
N MET A 126 23.37 -3.45 -27.59
CA MET A 126 22.62 -2.86 -26.47
C MET A 126 22.50 -3.85 -25.30
N ASP A 127 22.28 -5.13 -25.57
CA ASP A 127 22.31 -6.20 -24.57
C ASP A 127 23.67 -6.27 -23.88
N GLN A 128 24.76 -6.18 -24.65
CA GLN A 128 26.10 -6.22 -24.10
C GLN A 128 26.44 -4.96 -23.28
N ILE A 129 25.95 -3.80 -23.70
CA ILE A 129 26.04 -2.53 -22.96
C ILE A 129 25.28 -2.65 -21.64
N GLU A 130 24.03 -3.14 -21.66
CA GLU A 130 23.23 -3.37 -20.47
C GLU A 130 23.95 -4.31 -19.52
N LYS A 131 24.41 -5.47 -20.02
CA LYS A 131 25.17 -6.46 -19.24
C LYS A 131 26.37 -5.82 -18.54
N TYR A 132 27.16 -5.02 -19.23
CA TYR A 132 28.34 -4.37 -18.66
C TYR A 132 27.98 -3.34 -17.59
N ILE A 133 27.06 -2.41 -17.89
CA ILE A 133 26.64 -1.34 -16.99
C ILE A 133 26.00 -1.94 -15.74
N MET A 134 25.05 -2.86 -15.92
CA MET A 134 24.27 -3.43 -14.84
C MET A 134 25.08 -4.36 -13.95
N THR A 135 26.08 -5.06 -14.48
CA THR A 135 27.02 -5.83 -13.66
C THR A 135 27.81 -4.95 -12.69
N ARG A 136 28.23 -3.75 -13.13
CA ARG A 136 29.00 -2.80 -12.29
C ARG A 136 28.11 -2.01 -11.33
N LEU A 137 26.93 -1.60 -11.79
CA LEU A 137 26.01 -0.77 -11.02
C LEU A 137 25.12 -1.57 -10.06
N TYR A 138 24.98 -2.90 -10.22
CA TYR A 138 24.10 -3.75 -9.41
C TYR A 138 24.20 -3.44 -7.91
N LYS A 139 25.42 -3.34 -7.36
CA LYS A 139 25.67 -3.07 -5.93
C LYS A 139 25.16 -1.70 -5.43
N TYR A 140 24.90 -0.76 -6.32
CA TYR A 140 24.42 0.58 -6.00
C TYR A 140 22.94 0.79 -6.32
N VAL A 141 22.40 0.03 -7.27
CA VAL A 141 21.05 0.25 -7.82
C VAL A 141 20.05 -0.86 -7.45
N PHE A 142 20.54 -2.02 -6.99
CA PHE A 142 19.69 -3.10 -6.48
C PHE A 142 19.43 -2.91 -4.99
N CYS A 143 18.16 -2.88 -4.60
CA CYS A 143 17.71 -2.66 -3.21
C CYS A 143 18.46 -1.51 -2.50
N PRO A 144 18.45 -0.28 -3.04
CA PRO A 144 19.16 0.83 -2.42
C PRO A 144 18.51 1.21 -1.09
N GLU A 145 19.32 1.49 -0.06
CA GLU A 145 18.86 1.92 1.29
C GLU A 145 17.96 3.16 1.27
N THR A 146 17.99 3.90 0.15
CA THR A 146 17.14 5.06 -0.05
C THR A 146 15.68 4.74 -0.38
N THR A 147 15.35 3.49 -0.75
CA THR A 147 13.99 3.07 -1.11
C THR A 147 13.37 2.21 -0.02
N ASP A 148 12.07 1.97 -0.14
CA ASP A 148 11.32 1.05 0.70
C ASP A 148 11.31 -0.39 0.16
N ASP A 149 12.23 -0.72 -0.77
CA ASP A 149 12.23 -2.02 -1.46
C ASP A 149 12.48 -3.17 -0.45
N GLU A 150 13.41 -3.01 0.49
CA GLU A 150 13.69 -3.99 1.55
C GLU A 150 12.49 -4.22 2.48
N LYS A 151 11.81 -3.13 2.88
CA LYS A 151 10.60 -3.22 3.72
C LYS A 151 9.51 -4.01 3.00
N LYS A 152 9.32 -3.75 1.70
CA LYS A 152 8.35 -4.45 0.87
C LYS A 152 8.73 -5.91 0.61
N ASP A 153 10.02 -6.20 0.44
CA ASP A 153 10.53 -7.58 0.35
C ASP A 153 10.20 -8.38 1.61
N LEU A 154 10.43 -7.80 2.79
CA LEU A 154 10.10 -8.45 4.05
C LEU A 154 8.59 -8.65 4.22
N ALA A 155 7.79 -7.66 3.83
CA ALA A 155 6.33 -7.73 3.89
C ALA A 155 5.78 -8.85 3.01
N ILE A 156 6.21 -8.93 1.74
CA ILE A 156 5.74 -9.98 0.82
C ILE A 156 6.26 -11.36 1.23
N GLN A 157 7.50 -11.47 1.71
CA GLN A 157 8.04 -12.74 2.20
C GLN A 157 7.24 -13.27 3.40
N LYS A 158 6.92 -12.40 4.37
CA LYS A 158 6.05 -12.75 5.52
C LYS A 158 4.66 -13.14 5.04
N ARG A 159 4.10 -12.41 4.08
CA ARG A 159 2.77 -12.71 3.51
C ARG A 159 2.74 -14.06 2.82
N ILE A 160 3.72 -14.39 1.98
CA ILE A 160 3.83 -15.70 1.32
C ILE A 160 3.96 -16.81 2.37
N ARG A 161 4.80 -16.61 3.40
CA ARG A 161 4.97 -17.59 4.49
C ARG A 161 3.66 -17.84 5.25
N ALA A 162 2.83 -16.82 5.48
CA ALA A 162 1.51 -16.96 6.10
C ALA A 162 0.50 -17.71 5.23
N LEU A 163 0.73 -17.80 3.92
CA LEU A 163 -0.12 -18.50 2.95
C LEU A 163 0.33 -19.94 2.69
N HIS A 164 1.17 -20.52 3.56
CA HIS A 164 1.68 -21.90 3.39
C HIS A 164 0.57 -22.97 3.34
N TRP A 165 -0.63 -22.67 3.85
CA TRP A 165 -1.77 -23.58 3.92
C TRP A 165 -2.55 -23.67 2.60
N VAL A 166 -2.25 -22.79 1.63
CA VAL A 166 -2.93 -22.75 0.34
C VAL A 166 -2.66 -24.03 -0.46
N THR A 167 -3.73 -24.67 -0.94
CA THR A 167 -3.65 -25.86 -1.79
C THR A 167 -3.96 -25.53 -3.27
N PRO A 168 -3.48 -26.34 -4.23
CA PRO A 168 -3.74 -26.13 -5.66
C PRO A 168 -5.23 -26.10 -6.01
N GLN A 169 -6.06 -26.86 -5.27
CA GLN A 169 -7.50 -26.94 -5.53
C GLN A 169 -8.23 -25.61 -5.26
N MET A 170 -7.72 -24.76 -4.36
CA MET A 170 -8.33 -23.45 -4.05
C MET A 170 -8.16 -22.43 -5.16
N PHE A 171 -7.15 -22.61 -6.02
CA PHE A 171 -6.81 -21.71 -7.11
C PHE A 171 -7.26 -22.25 -8.48
N CYS A 172 -7.98 -23.38 -8.51
CA CYS A 172 -8.35 -24.10 -9.73
C CYS A 172 -7.12 -24.35 -10.64
N VAL A 173 -5.96 -24.64 -10.04
CA VAL A 173 -4.71 -24.82 -10.78
C VAL A 173 -4.79 -26.12 -11.59
N PRO A 174 -4.65 -26.09 -12.91
CA PRO A 174 -4.76 -27.26 -13.76
C PRO A 174 -3.42 -28.03 -13.83
N VAL A 175 -2.83 -28.32 -12.67
CA VAL A 175 -1.55 -29.02 -12.56
C VAL A 175 -1.75 -30.22 -11.64
N ASN A 176 -1.50 -31.42 -12.16
CA ASN A 176 -1.56 -32.64 -11.37
C ASN A 176 -0.15 -33.10 -10.97
N GLU A 177 0.27 -32.74 -9.76
CA GLU A 177 1.56 -33.12 -9.20
C GLU A 177 1.69 -34.61 -8.85
N GLU A 178 0.62 -35.41 -8.96
CA GLU A 178 0.71 -36.87 -8.84
C GLU A 178 1.50 -37.50 -10.01
N ILE A 179 1.57 -36.80 -11.15
CA ILE A 179 2.36 -37.21 -12.31
C ILE A 179 3.82 -36.79 -12.07
N PRO A 180 4.79 -37.74 -12.02
CA PRO A 180 6.20 -37.42 -11.74
C PRO A 180 6.79 -36.38 -12.69
N GLU A 181 6.46 -36.45 -13.98
CA GLU A 181 6.95 -35.49 -14.98
C GLU A 181 6.44 -34.07 -14.74
N VAL A 182 5.19 -33.93 -14.28
CA VAL A 182 4.60 -32.62 -13.94
C VAL A 182 5.24 -32.07 -12.67
N SER A 183 5.44 -32.92 -11.65
CA SER A 183 6.18 -32.55 -10.44
C SER A 183 7.59 -32.05 -10.76
N ASP A 184 8.32 -32.73 -11.65
CA ASP A 184 9.64 -32.29 -12.10
C ASP A 184 9.61 -30.90 -12.77
N MET A 185 8.59 -30.61 -13.59
CA MET A 185 8.41 -29.28 -14.19
C MET A 185 8.11 -28.21 -13.14
N VAL A 186 7.29 -28.52 -12.14
CA VAL A 186 6.99 -27.62 -11.01
C VAL A 186 8.25 -27.30 -10.22
N VAL A 187 9.06 -28.30 -9.89
CA VAL A 187 10.34 -28.11 -9.17
C VAL A 187 11.31 -27.26 -10.00
N LYS A 188 11.39 -27.49 -11.31
CA LYS A 188 12.21 -26.65 -12.22
C LYS A 188 11.72 -25.21 -12.27
N ALA A 189 10.40 -24.98 -12.35
CA ALA A 189 9.83 -23.64 -12.32
C ALA A 189 10.12 -22.90 -11.00
N ILE A 190 9.99 -23.59 -9.87
CA ILE A 190 10.37 -23.06 -8.54
C ILE A 190 11.87 -22.72 -8.51
N THR A 191 12.71 -23.59 -9.05
CA THR A 191 14.16 -23.36 -9.10
C THR A 191 14.50 -22.14 -9.94
N ASP A 192 13.89 -21.98 -11.12
CA ASP A 192 14.12 -20.83 -12.00
C ASP A 192 13.72 -19.50 -11.32
N ILE A 193 12.58 -19.45 -10.63
CA ILE A 193 12.12 -18.21 -9.99
C ILE A 193 12.98 -17.85 -8.77
N ILE A 194 13.53 -18.84 -8.07
CA ILE A 194 14.51 -18.62 -6.99
C ILE A 194 15.86 -18.17 -7.58
N GLU A 195 16.30 -18.79 -8.67
CA GLU A 195 17.57 -18.48 -9.34
C GLU A 195 17.61 -17.03 -9.86
N MET A 196 16.46 -16.42 -10.14
CA MET A 196 16.33 -15.02 -10.56
C MET A 196 17.17 -14.06 -9.69
N ASP A 197 17.16 -14.24 -8.37
CA ASP A 197 17.87 -13.34 -7.44
C ASP A 197 19.39 -13.42 -7.60
N SER A 198 19.92 -14.57 -8.02
CA SER A 198 21.36 -14.77 -8.26
C SER A 198 21.90 -14.00 -9.47
N LYS A 199 21.02 -13.59 -10.38
CA LYS A 199 21.41 -12.87 -11.60
C LYS A 199 21.62 -11.39 -11.31
N ARG A 200 22.60 -10.76 -11.97
CA ARG A 200 22.87 -9.31 -11.81
C ARG A 200 22.26 -8.45 -12.91
N VAL A 201 22.17 -9.01 -14.12
CA VAL A 201 21.66 -8.30 -15.29
C VAL A 201 20.12 -8.45 -15.34
N PRO A 202 19.35 -7.38 -15.60
CA PRO A 202 17.89 -7.47 -15.75
C PRO A 202 17.45 -8.48 -16.82
N GLN A 203 18.12 -8.52 -17.97
CA GLN A 203 17.85 -9.53 -19.01
C GLN A 203 18.01 -10.98 -18.51
N ASP A 204 19.05 -11.28 -17.74
CA ASP A 204 19.25 -12.61 -17.16
C ASP A 204 18.13 -12.95 -16.15
N LYS A 205 17.63 -11.94 -15.40
CA LYS A 205 16.47 -12.11 -14.51
C LYS A 205 15.19 -12.39 -15.31
N LEU A 206 14.95 -11.67 -16.39
CA LEU A 206 13.84 -11.92 -17.32
C LEU A 206 13.93 -13.29 -17.98
N ALA A 207 15.14 -13.77 -18.28
CA ALA A 207 15.36 -15.11 -18.80
C ALA A 207 14.95 -16.18 -17.78
N CYS A 208 15.24 -16.00 -16.48
CA CYS A 208 14.75 -16.87 -15.41
C CYS A 208 13.21 -16.88 -15.33
N ILE A 209 12.58 -15.70 -15.40
CA ILE A 209 11.10 -15.59 -15.42
C ILE A 209 10.51 -16.31 -16.65
N THR A 210 11.11 -16.12 -17.82
CA THR A 210 10.67 -16.77 -19.06
C THR A 210 10.83 -18.28 -19.00
N LYS A 211 11.94 -18.79 -18.43
CA LYS A 211 12.15 -20.23 -18.22
C LYS A 211 11.12 -20.82 -17.24
N CYS A 212 10.86 -20.13 -16.12
CA CYS A 212 9.81 -20.49 -15.17
C CYS A 212 8.45 -20.60 -15.86
N SER A 213 8.06 -19.59 -16.64
CA SER A 213 6.83 -19.61 -17.42
C SER A 213 6.78 -20.78 -18.42
N LYS A 214 7.88 -21.09 -19.11
CA LYS A 214 7.95 -22.25 -20.03
C LYS A 214 7.76 -23.58 -19.31
N HIS A 215 8.34 -23.75 -18.13
CA HIS A 215 8.10 -24.95 -17.30
C HIS A 215 6.65 -25.03 -16.83
N ILE A 216 6.02 -23.90 -16.48
CA ILE A 216 4.58 -23.82 -16.17
C ILE A 216 3.73 -24.25 -17.38
N PHE A 217 4.01 -23.71 -18.57
CA PHE A 217 3.31 -24.09 -19.81
C PHE A 217 3.42 -25.59 -20.09
N ASN A 218 4.61 -26.16 -19.90
CA ASN A 218 4.82 -27.60 -20.08
C ASN A 218 4.07 -28.43 -19.03
N ALA A 219 4.08 -28.01 -17.76
CA ALA A 219 3.35 -28.69 -16.68
C ALA A 219 1.84 -28.74 -16.95
N ILE A 220 1.26 -27.61 -17.39
CA ILE A 220 -0.16 -27.53 -17.75
C ILE A 220 -0.46 -28.38 -18.98
N LYS A 221 0.41 -28.31 -20.01
CA LYS A 221 0.24 -29.08 -21.24
C LYS A 221 0.23 -30.59 -20.98
N ILE A 222 1.12 -31.10 -20.11
CA ILE A 222 1.14 -32.53 -19.74
C ILE A 222 -0.11 -32.91 -18.94
N THR A 223 -0.59 -32.02 -18.07
CA THR A 223 -1.77 -32.30 -17.23
C THR A 223 -3.08 -32.30 -18.03
N LYS A 224 -3.27 -31.31 -18.91
CA LYS A 224 -4.51 -31.10 -19.68
C LYS A 224 -4.49 -31.70 -21.09
N ASN A 225 -3.32 -32.05 -21.63
CA ASN A 225 -3.11 -32.36 -23.05
C ASN A 225 -3.55 -31.26 -24.04
N GLU A 226 -3.74 -30.04 -23.56
CA GLU A 226 -4.14 -28.87 -24.33
C GLU A 226 -3.17 -27.71 -24.07
N PRO A 227 -3.02 -26.77 -25.03
CA PRO A 227 -2.25 -25.55 -24.79
C PRO A 227 -2.89 -24.72 -23.66
N ALA A 228 -2.05 -24.22 -22.74
CA ALA A 228 -2.53 -23.48 -21.59
C ALA A 228 -3.17 -22.13 -21.99
N SER A 229 -4.34 -21.82 -21.42
CA SER A 229 -4.94 -20.49 -21.49
C SER A 229 -4.25 -19.52 -20.50
N ALA A 230 -4.41 -18.21 -20.70
CA ALA A 230 -3.99 -17.22 -19.70
C ALA A 230 -4.66 -17.46 -18.32
N ASP A 231 -5.90 -17.95 -18.32
CA ASP A 231 -6.65 -18.32 -17.12
C ASP A 231 -6.04 -19.51 -16.36
N ASP A 232 -5.26 -20.34 -17.06
CA ASP A 232 -4.54 -21.48 -16.49
C ASP A 232 -3.15 -21.06 -15.96
N VAL A 233 -2.48 -20.17 -16.68
CA VAL A 233 -1.09 -19.79 -16.41
C VAL A 233 -0.99 -18.91 -15.17
N LEU A 234 -1.89 -17.93 -15.00
CA LEU A 234 -1.79 -16.99 -13.88
C LEU A 234 -1.95 -17.67 -12.50
N PRO A 235 -2.99 -18.50 -12.25
CA PRO A 235 -3.11 -19.22 -10.99
C PRO A 235 -1.94 -20.18 -10.74
N THR A 236 -1.42 -20.81 -11.80
CA THR A 236 -0.25 -21.69 -11.71
C THR A 236 1.01 -20.91 -11.32
N LEU A 237 1.24 -19.74 -11.91
CA LEU A 237 2.37 -18.88 -11.56
C LEU A 237 2.28 -18.39 -10.12
N ILE A 238 1.09 -17.98 -9.66
CA ILE A 238 0.86 -17.60 -8.26
C ILE A 238 1.21 -18.77 -7.34
N TYR A 239 0.77 -19.98 -7.68
CA TYR A 239 1.09 -21.19 -6.94
C TYR A 239 2.60 -21.47 -6.85
N ILE A 240 3.33 -21.36 -7.98
CA ILE A 240 4.80 -21.50 -8.00
C ILE A 240 5.48 -20.46 -7.11
N VAL A 241 5.03 -19.19 -7.15
CA VAL A 241 5.59 -18.12 -6.31
C VAL A 241 5.30 -18.36 -4.83
N LEU A 242 4.10 -18.85 -4.49
CA LEU A 242 3.73 -19.19 -3.11
C LEU A 242 4.59 -20.34 -2.57
N LYS A 243 4.83 -21.37 -3.39
CA LYS A 243 5.68 -22.51 -3.02
C LYS A 243 7.15 -22.16 -2.93
N GLY A 244 7.66 -21.37 -3.87
CA GLY A 244 9.08 -21.03 -3.95
C GLY A 244 9.51 -19.94 -2.96
N ASN A 245 8.61 -19.01 -2.61
CA ASN A 245 8.91 -17.81 -1.82
C ASN A 245 10.23 -17.13 -2.25
N PRO A 246 10.30 -16.60 -3.49
CA PRO A 246 11.55 -16.12 -4.07
C PRO A 246 12.19 -15.02 -3.21
N PRO A 247 13.52 -15.06 -2.99
CA PRO A 247 14.20 -14.06 -2.20
C PRO A 247 14.16 -12.69 -2.88
N ARG A 248 13.94 -11.63 -2.08
CA ARG A 248 13.95 -10.24 -2.52
C ARG A 248 13.06 -9.99 -3.75
N LEU A 249 11.88 -10.61 -3.77
CA LEU A 249 10.98 -10.59 -4.92
C LEU A 249 10.61 -9.17 -5.38
N GLN A 250 10.28 -8.28 -4.44
CA GLN A 250 9.93 -6.90 -4.77
C GLN A 250 11.12 -6.14 -5.33
N SER A 251 12.30 -6.25 -4.71
CA SER A 251 13.51 -5.61 -5.23
C SER A 251 13.84 -6.09 -6.64
N ASN A 252 13.68 -7.39 -6.92
CA ASN A 252 13.90 -7.96 -8.25
C ASN A 252 12.94 -7.39 -9.31
N ILE A 253 11.64 -7.36 -9.01
CA ILE A 253 10.63 -6.77 -9.92
C ILE A 253 10.96 -5.30 -10.18
N GLN A 254 11.18 -4.53 -9.11
CA GLN A 254 11.47 -3.10 -9.20
C GLN A 254 12.77 -2.82 -9.97
N TYR A 255 13.80 -3.63 -9.78
CA TYR A 255 15.07 -3.51 -10.48
C TYR A 255 14.89 -3.71 -11.99
N ILE A 256 14.15 -4.74 -12.40
CA ILE A 256 13.82 -4.98 -13.82
C ILE A 256 13.01 -3.80 -14.37
N THR A 257 11.95 -3.37 -13.69
CA THR A 257 11.10 -2.25 -14.13
C THR A 257 11.88 -0.93 -14.33
N ARG A 258 12.89 -0.69 -13.48
CA ARG A 258 13.67 0.56 -13.50
C ARG A 258 14.74 0.55 -14.59
N PHE A 259 15.39 -0.59 -14.83
CA PHE A 259 16.67 -0.61 -15.55
C PHE A 259 16.78 -1.62 -16.70
N CYS A 260 15.78 -2.48 -16.92
CA CYS A 260 15.73 -3.25 -18.16
C CYS A 260 15.61 -2.29 -19.33
N ASN A 261 16.38 -2.51 -20.39
CA ASN A 261 16.18 -1.80 -21.64
C ASN A 261 14.79 -2.19 -22.18
N PRO A 262 13.83 -1.25 -22.28
CA PRO A 262 12.58 -1.57 -22.93
C PRO A 262 12.89 -1.64 -24.42
N ASP A 263 12.59 -2.78 -25.02
CA ASP A 263 12.72 -2.97 -26.46
C ASP A 263 11.33 -2.79 -27.11
N ALA A 264 11.29 -2.08 -28.23
CA ALA A 264 10.05 -1.77 -28.95
C ALA A 264 9.34 -3.05 -29.38
N GLN A 265 10.11 -4.02 -29.88
CA GLN A 265 9.60 -5.31 -30.35
C GLN A 265 9.06 -6.16 -29.19
N SER A 266 9.73 -6.11 -28.03
CA SER A 266 9.29 -6.79 -26.81
C SER A 266 7.94 -6.27 -26.27
N LEU A 267 7.53 -5.06 -26.66
CA LEU A 267 6.24 -4.45 -26.30
C LEU A 267 5.20 -4.52 -27.43
N ASN A 268 5.49 -5.19 -28.55
CA ASN A 268 4.68 -5.16 -29.78
C ASN A 268 4.35 -3.73 -30.26
N LEU A 269 5.29 -2.81 -30.10
CA LEU A 269 5.16 -1.42 -30.55
C LEU A 269 6.04 -1.19 -31.78
N SER A 270 5.60 -0.34 -32.71
CA SER A 270 6.48 0.14 -33.76
C SER A 270 7.63 0.93 -33.13
N GLN A 271 8.81 0.92 -33.75
CA GLN A 271 9.96 1.68 -33.25
C GLN A 271 9.62 3.17 -33.06
N GLU A 272 8.78 3.71 -33.93
CA GLU A 272 8.31 5.10 -33.88
C GLU A 272 7.34 5.37 -32.73
N ASP A 273 6.41 4.45 -32.44
CA ASP A 273 5.49 4.57 -31.31
C ASP A 273 6.24 4.42 -29.99
N PHE A 274 7.15 3.46 -29.93
CA PHE A 274 8.04 3.26 -28.80
C PHE A 274 8.87 4.50 -28.49
N ASP A 275 9.51 5.10 -29.50
CA ASP A 275 10.29 6.32 -29.36
C ASP A 275 9.41 7.52 -28.98
N ARG A 276 8.17 7.62 -29.49
CA ARG A 276 7.19 8.65 -29.09
C ARG A 276 6.76 8.52 -27.62
N TYR A 277 6.52 7.30 -27.14
CA TYR A 277 6.17 7.05 -25.73
C TYR A 277 7.36 7.27 -24.79
N MET A 278 8.56 6.81 -25.17
CA MET A 278 9.77 6.95 -24.35
C MET A 278 10.34 8.38 -24.34
N SER A 279 10.10 9.16 -25.40
CA SER A 279 10.45 10.59 -25.46
C SER A 279 9.45 11.49 -24.72
N GLY A 280 8.32 10.94 -24.27
CA GLY A 280 7.25 11.68 -23.60
C GLY A 280 6.45 12.60 -24.52
N GLN A 281 6.59 12.44 -25.83
CA GLN A 281 5.84 13.22 -26.83
C GLN A 281 4.37 12.78 -26.93
N THR A 282 4.06 11.54 -26.53
CA THR A 282 2.70 11.02 -26.43
C THR A 282 2.55 10.15 -25.18
N SER A 283 1.38 10.19 -24.54
CA SER A 283 0.93 9.16 -23.59
C SER A 283 0.13 8.12 -24.38
N PRO A 284 0.11 6.83 -23.99
CA PRO A 284 -0.81 5.85 -24.59
C PRO A 284 -2.26 6.29 -24.30
N ARG A 285 -2.83 7.13 -25.18
CA ARG A 285 -4.23 7.56 -25.12
C ARG A 285 -5.05 6.67 -26.05
N LYS A 286 -6.16 6.20 -25.48
CA LYS A 286 -7.34 5.52 -26.07
C LYS A 286 -7.24 5.26 -27.57
N GLN A 287 -7.15 3.98 -27.93
CA GLN A 287 -7.64 3.53 -29.22
C GLN A 287 -9.16 3.83 -29.25
N GLU A 288 -9.58 4.64 -30.22
CA GLU A 288 -10.96 5.09 -30.37
C GLU A 288 -11.94 3.92 -30.54
N SER A 289 -13.14 4.13 -30.01
CA SER A 289 -14.18 3.13 -29.76
C SER A 289 -14.90 2.57 -31.00
N GLU A 290 -14.37 2.72 -32.21
CA GLU A 290 -15.13 2.39 -33.44
C GLU A 290 -14.55 1.27 -34.31
N SER A 291 -13.49 0.57 -33.89
CA SER A 291 -12.98 -0.58 -34.64
C SER A 291 -12.53 -1.73 -33.74
N TRP A 292 -13.47 -2.33 -33.01
CA TRP A 292 -13.20 -3.57 -32.29
C TRP A 292 -14.15 -4.65 -32.78
N SER A 293 -13.58 -5.78 -33.18
CA SER A 293 -14.31 -7.00 -33.51
C SER A 293 -15.18 -7.44 -32.31
N PRO A 294 -16.36 -8.05 -32.54
CA PRO A 294 -17.30 -8.43 -31.48
C PRO A 294 -16.72 -9.34 -30.37
N ASP A 295 -15.57 -9.96 -30.60
CA ASP A 295 -15.00 -11.04 -29.77
C ASP A 295 -14.00 -10.60 -28.68
N ALA A 296 -13.88 -9.31 -28.35
CA ALA A 296 -13.00 -8.88 -27.25
C ALA A 296 -13.48 -9.43 -25.89
N CYS A 297 -12.60 -10.19 -25.21
CA CYS A 297 -12.85 -10.82 -23.91
C CYS A 297 -13.35 -9.83 -22.83
N LEU A 298 -14.29 -10.28 -22.00
CA LEU A 298 -14.96 -9.48 -20.95
C LEU A 298 -13.98 -8.80 -19.98
N GLY A 299 -12.85 -9.45 -19.68
CA GLY A 299 -11.81 -8.89 -18.81
C GLY A 299 -11.16 -7.63 -19.39
N VAL A 300 -10.95 -7.58 -20.70
CA VAL A 300 -10.39 -6.40 -21.39
C VAL A 300 -11.38 -5.25 -21.35
N LYS A 301 -12.67 -5.52 -21.57
CA LYS A 301 -13.75 -4.51 -21.45
C LYS A 301 -13.82 -3.93 -20.04
N GLN A 302 -13.69 -4.77 -19.00
CA GLN A 302 -13.71 -4.33 -17.60
C GLN A 302 -12.46 -3.50 -17.24
N MET A 303 -11.29 -3.88 -17.76
CA MET A 303 -10.04 -3.13 -17.53
C MET A 303 -10.14 -1.70 -18.08
N TYR A 304 -10.65 -1.51 -19.31
CA TYR A 304 -10.82 -0.17 -19.88
C TYR A 304 -11.87 0.65 -19.14
N LYS A 305 -12.95 0.03 -18.66
CA LYS A 305 -13.94 0.69 -17.80
C LYS A 305 -13.33 1.15 -16.47
N ASN A 306 -12.50 0.30 -15.86
CA ASN A 306 -11.78 0.65 -14.63
C ASN A 306 -10.77 1.78 -14.87
N LEU A 307 -10.09 1.80 -16.03
CA LEU A 307 -9.16 2.86 -16.40
C LEU A 307 -9.87 4.21 -16.58
N ASP A 308 -11.05 4.21 -17.18
CA ASP A 308 -11.88 5.41 -17.33
C ASP A 308 -12.33 5.95 -15.97
N LEU A 309 -12.78 5.07 -15.07
CA LEU A 309 -13.11 5.43 -13.69
C LEU A 309 -11.92 6.00 -12.93
N LEU A 310 -10.72 5.41 -13.10
CA LEU A 310 -9.50 5.92 -12.47
C LEU A 310 -9.10 7.30 -13.00
N SER A 311 -9.28 7.57 -14.30
CA SER A 311 -9.06 8.89 -14.88
C SER A 311 -10.01 9.91 -14.29
N GLN A 312 -11.31 9.58 -14.23
CA GLN A 312 -12.33 10.46 -13.64
C GLN A 312 -12.07 10.73 -12.16
N LEU A 313 -11.66 9.72 -11.39
CA LEU A 313 -11.28 9.87 -9.99
C LEU A 313 -10.06 10.78 -9.82
N ASN A 314 -9.07 10.66 -10.68
CA ASN A 314 -7.88 11.52 -10.63
C ASN A 314 -8.23 12.99 -10.94
N GLU A 315 -9.08 13.23 -11.95
CA GLU A 315 -9.58 14.57 -12.28
C GLU A 315 -10.41 15.18 -11.14
N LEU A 316 -11.25 14.36 -10.48
CA LEU A 316 -12.00 14.79 -9.30
C LEU A 316 -11.08 15.12 -8.13
N GLN A 317 -10.07 14.30 -7.88
CA GLN A 317 -9.10 14.52 -6.81
C GLN A 317 -8.29 15.80 -7.05
N GLU A 318 -7.86 16.06 -8.28
CA GLU A 318 -7.18 17.29 -8.66
C GLU A 318 -8.07 18.52 -8.45
N ARG A 319 -9.35 18.44 -8.85
CA ARG A 319 -10.33 19.51 -8.63
C ARG A 319 -10.55 19.78 -7.15
N ILE A 320 -10.76 18.74 -6.35
CA ILE A 320 -10.96 18.87 -4.89
C ILE A 320 -9.72 19.49 -4.23
N MET A 321 -8.52 19.07 -4.61
CA MET A 321 -7.29 19.67 -4.06
C MET A 321 -7.13 21.14 -4.46
N ASN A 322 -7.50 21.52 -5.68
CA ASN A 322 -7.43 22.90 -6.13
C ASN A 322 -8.45 23.78 -5.40
N GLU A 323 -9.68 23.31 -5.20
CA GLU A 323 -10.69 24.03 -4.42
C GLU A 323 -10.31 24.13 -2.93
N ALA A 324 -9.71 23.08 -2.37
CA ALA A 324 -9.22 23.12 -0.98
C ALA A 324 -8.10 24.16 -0.80
N LYS A 325 -7.13 24.22 -1.74
CA LYS A 325 -6.07 25.24 -1.74
C LYS A 325 -6.61 26.65 -1.92
N LYS A 326 -7.66 26.80 -2.75
CA LYS A 326 -8.33 28.09 -2.92
C LYS A 326 -9.01 28.52 -1.63
N LEU A 327 -9.75 27.62 -0.97
CA LEU A 327 -10.40 27.90 0.31
C LEU A 327 -9.39 28.23 1.40
N GLU A 328 -8.25 27.53 1.45
CA GLU A 328 -7.14 27.84 2.35
C GLU A 328 -6.64 29.28 2.15
N LYS A 329 -6.44 29.70 0.90
CA LYS A 329 -6.06 31.08 0.57
C LYS A 329 -7.13 32.07 1.00
N ASP A 330 -8.39 31.80 0.70
CA ASP A 330 -9.51 32.69 1.01
C ASP A 330 -9.68 32.88 2.53
N LEU A 331 -9.43 31.83 3.33
CA LEU A 331 -9.44 31.89 4.80
C LEU A 331 -8.31 32.78 5.36
N ILE A 332 -7.12 32.68 4.79
CA ILE A 332 -5.98 33.54 5.17
C ILE A 332 -6.28 34.99 4.81
N ASP A 333 -6.70 35.24 3.56
CA ASP A 333 -6.99 36.58 3.06
C ASP A 333 -8.13 37.24 3.89
N TRP A 334 -9.15 36.47 4.30
CA TRP A 334 -10.21 36.95 5.19
C TRP A 334 -9.71 37.28 6.60
N THR A 335 -8.86 36.43 7.17
CA THR A 335 -8.30 36.63 8.52
C THR A 335 -7.38 37.85 8.57
N ASP A 336 -6.54 38.02 7.54
CA ASP A 336 -5.67 39.18 7.39
C ASP A 336 -6.48 40.46 7.15
N GLY A 337 -7.53 40.37 6.33
CA GLY A 337 -8.47 41.46 6.08
C GLY A 337 -9.14 41.96 7.37
N LEU A 338 -9.71 41.05 8.15
CA LEU A 338 -10.30 41.39 9.45
C LEU A 338 -9.28 41.96 10.43
N SER A 339 -8.09 41.35 10.52
CA SER A 339 -7.03 41.84 11.41
C SER A 339 -6.63 43.27 11.06
N LYS A 340 -6.55 43.58 9.77
CA LYS A 340 -6.23 44.91 9.27
C LYS A 340 -7.35 45.91 9.53
N GLU A 341 -8.61 45.55 9.29
CA GLU A 341 -9.76 46.42 9.60
C GLU A 341 -9.85 46.73 11.11
N VAL A 342 -9.63 45.72 11.96
CA VAL A 342 -9.59 45.92 13.41
C VAL A 342 -8.43 46.83 13.81
N GLN A 343 -7.25 46.62 13.25
CA GLN A 343 -6.07 47.47 13.50
C GLN A 343 -6.32 48.92 13.08
N ASP A 344 -6.91 49.14 11.89
CA ASP A 344 -7.26 50.47 11.40
C ASP A 344 -8.27 51.17 12.33
N ILE A 345 -9.24 50.44 12.89
CA ILE A 345 -10.20 50.99 13.87
C ILE A 345 -9.51 51.33 15.19
N VAL A 346 -8.62 50.45 15.68
CA VAL A 346 -7.84 50.69 16.91
C VAL A 346 -6.92 51.90 16.76
N GLU A 347 -6.30 52.08 15.60
CA GLU A 347 -5.46 53.26 15.30
C GLU A 347 -6.29 54.54 15.12
N LYS A 348 -7.46 54.44 14.51
CA LYS A 348 -8.37 55.56 14.28
C LYS A 348 -9.09 56.02 15.54
N TYR A 349 -9.34 55.11 16.48
CA TYR A 349 -9.90 55.37 17.80
C TYR A 349 -8.98 54.79 18.88
N PRO A 350 -7.83 55.43 19.14
CA PRO A 350 -6.94 54.96 20.19
C PRO A 350 -7.68 55.02 21.52
N LEU A 351 -7.92 53.85 22.11
CA LEU A 351 -8.45 53.75 23.47
C LEU A 351 -7.35 54.20 24.42
N GLU A 352 -7.26 55.50 24.70
CA GLU A 352 -6.54 56.00 25.87
C GLU A 352 -7.29 55.51 27.12
N ILE A 353 -7.02 54.28 27.55
CA ILE A 353 -7.28 53.91 28.94
C ILE A 353 -6.23 54.66 29.73
N ARG A 354 -6.58 55.89 30.15
CA ARG A 354 -5.80 56.63 31.12
C ARG A 354 -5.65 55.71 32.33
N PRO A 355 -4.45 55.18 32.66
CA PRO A 355 -4.27 54.62 33.99
C PRO A 355 -4.64 55.73 34.98
N PRO A 356 -5.21 55.43 36.16
CA PRO A 356 -5.52 56.45 37.14
C PRO A 356 -4.21 57.05 37.66
N ASN A 357 -3.60 57.95 36.89
CA ASN A 357 -2.54 58.82 37.34
C ASN A 357 -3.24 60.08 37.81
N GLN A 358 -3.57 60.10 39.09
CA GLN A 358 -2.73 60.80 40.05
C GLN A 358 -3.29 60.48 41.42
N SER A 359 -2.40 60.37 42.40
CA SER A 359 -2.68 60.73 43.78
C SER A 359 -3.66 61.91 43.82
N VAL A 360 -4.95 61.63 43.99
CA VAL A 360 -5.77 62.50 44.82
C VAL A 360 -5.06 62.38 46.14
N ALA A 361 -4.32 63.44 46.47
CA ALA A 361 -3.79 63.63 47.80
C ALA A 361 -4.85 63.10 48.76
N ALA A 362 -4.46 62.16 49.61
CA ALA A 362 -5.25 61.82 50.77
C ALA A 362 -5.66 63.16 51.37
N ILE A 363 -6.95 63.46 51.29
CA ILE A 363 -7.53 64.72 51.77
C ILE A 363 -7.43 64.76 53.32
N ASP A 364 -6.90 63.67 53.90
CA ASP A 364 -6.52 63.49 55.30
C ASP A 364 -5.00 63.62 55.59
N SER A 365 -4.13 63.91 54.61
CA SER A 365 -2.68 63.98 54.87
C SER A 365 -2.14 65.37 55.20
N GLU A 366 -2.99 66.40 55.25
CA GLU A 366 -2.65 67.68 55.88
C GLU A 366 -3.81 68.15 56.78
N ASN A 367 -4.03 67.44 57.88
CA ASN A 367 -4.59 68.05 59.08
C ASN A 367 -3.57 67.91 60.23
N VAL A 368 -2.59 68.81 60.18
CA VAL A 368 -1.82 69.26 61.33
C VAL A 368 -2.81 69.75 62.39
N GLU A 369 -2.72 69.18 63.59
CA GLU A 369 -3.45 69.54 64.81
C GLU A 369 -4.99 69.43 64.72
N ASN A 370 -5.54 68.31 65.24
CA ASN A 370 -6.79 68.41 65.97
C ASN A 370 -6.80 67.41 67.14
N ASP A 371 -6.28 67.87 68.27
CA ASP A 371 -6.55 67.31 69.58
C ASP A 371 -8.07 67.29 69.82
N LYS A 372 -8.68 66.10 69.70
CA LYS A 372 -9.94 65.61 70.35
C LYS A 372 -10.69 64.60 69.46
N LEU A 373 -10.16 63.40 69.29
CA LEU A 373 -10.97 62.25 68.87
C LEU A 373 -11.29 61.37 70.09
N PRO A 374 -12.58 61.08 70.39
CA PRO A 374 -12.93 60.11 71.41
C PRO A 374 -12.57 58.68 70.97
N PRO A 375 -12.26 57.76 71.91
CA PRO A 375 -11.83 56.41 71.57
C PRO A 375 -12.92 55.62 70.81
N PRO A 376 -12.53 54.72 69.90
CA PRO A 376 -13.45 53.96 69.06
C PRO A 376 -14.34 53.02 69.90
N LEU A 377 -15.63 52.97 69.57
CA LEU A 377 -16.63 52.15 70.27
C LEU A 377 -16.44 50.66 69.96
N GLU A 378 -16.32 49.84 71.01
CA GLU A 378 -16.26 48.38 70.90
C GLU A 378 -17.67 47.77 70.80
N PRO A 379 -17.86 46.71 70.00
CA PRO A 379 -19.16 46.08 69.80
C PRO A 379 -19.61 45.26 71.02
N GLN A 380 -20.79 45.61 71.58
CA GLN A 380 -21.43 44.81 72.62
C GLN A 380 -22.22 43.64 72.02
N VAL A 381 -21.87 42.43 72.45
CA VAL A 381 -22.64 41.20 72.22
C VAL A 381 -23.82 41.20 73.20
N TYR A 382 -25.05 41.24 72.68
CA TYR A 382 -26.22 41.00 73.52
C TYR A 382 -26.66 39.55 73.36
N ALA A 383 -26.52 38.79 74.45
CA ALA A 383 -27.13 37.49 74.61
C ALA A 383 -28.62 37.68 74.93
N GLY A 384 -29.47 37.08 74.11
CA GLY A 384 -30.86 36.77 74.40
C GLY A 384 -31.08 35.30 74.12
#